data_AF-M5BLU2-F1
#
_entry.id   AF-M5BLU2-F1
#
_cell.length_a   1.000
_cell.length_b   1.000
_cell.length_c   1.000
_cell.angle_alpha   90.00
_cell.angle_beta   90.00
_cell.angle_gamma   90.00
#
_symmetry.space_group_name_H-M   'P 1'
#
loop_
_entity.id
_entity.type
_entity.pdbx_description
1 polymer ?
#
loop_
_entity_poly.entity_id
_entity_poly.type
_entity_poly.pdbx_seq_one_letter_code
_entity_poly.pdbx_strand_id
1 'polypeptide(L)'
;MSDWWATHSGATSVNAGLDMTMPGDISLGSGTTYFGSNLVNSVNSGQVSQSRIDDLATRVLAAWYLLGQDSGYPSVNFDSWNINDSFNKHIDVQGDHKTLIRTIGAASTVLLKNKNSALPLKTPSTIAVIGNDAGPNSKAEQPNTPTWSTPWMLSNPRRRVSEQLSQAR
;
A
#
# COMPACT_ATOMS: atom_id res chain seq x y z
N MET A 1 5.87 7.73 -12.84
CA MET A 1 6.81 6.68 -12.40
C MET A 1 6.43 5.35 -13.04
N SER A 2 7.37 4.42 -13.23
CA SER A 2 7.10 3.05 -13.71
C SER A 2 6.62 2.15 -12.59
N ASP A 3 5.95 1.04 -12.91
CA ASP A 3 5.82 -0.08 -11.98
C ASP A 3 7.20 -0.75 -11.73
N TRP A 4 7.26 -1.66 -10.78
CA TRP A 4 8.48 -2.32 -10.32
C TRP A 4 9.14 -3.14 -11.43
N TRP A 5 10.36 -2.77 -11.82
CA TRP A 5 11.11 -3.34 -12.95
C TRP A 5 10.38 -3.30 -14.32
N ALA A 6 9.32 -2.50 -14.45
CA ALA A 6 8.56 -2.37 -15.70
C ALA A 6 9.21 -1.42 -16.72
N THR A 7 10.39 -0.87 -16.40
CA THR A 7 11.16 -0.06 -17.36
C THR A 7 12.05 -1.00 -18.19
N HIS A 8 11.93 -0.91 -19.52
CA HIS A 8 12.66 -1.79 -20.44
C HIS A 8 13.52 -1.03 -21.46
N SER A 9 13.62 0.30 -21.33
CA SER A 9 14.48 1.11 -22.20
C SER A 9 14.97 2.39 -21.50
N GLY A 10 16.06 2.95 -22.02
CA GLY A 10 16.63 4.22 -21.53
C GLY A 10 15.96 5.44 -22.18
N ALA A 11 16.70 6.13 -23.06
CA ALA A 11 16.26 7.35 -23.74
C ALA A 11 14.85 7.27 -24.34
N THR A 12 14.48 6.14 -24.95
CA THR A 12 13.14 5.93 -25.52
C THR A 12 12.03 6.09 -24.48
N SER A 13 12.14 5.44 -23.32
CA SER A 13 11.16 5.58 -22.23
C SER A 13 11.13 7.00 -21.66
N VAL A 14 12.30 7.64 -21.50
CA VAL A 14 12.41 9.02 -20.98
C VAL A 14 11.70 10.01 -21.91
N ASN A 15 11.97 9.91 -23.21
CA ASN A 15 11.37 10.76 -24.23
C ASN A 15 9.88 10.46 -24.45
N ALA A 16 9.43 9.24 -24.13
CA ALA A 16 8.02 8.87 -24.14
C ALA A 16 7.25 9.33 -22.88
N GLY A 17 7.90 10.02 -21.95
CA GLY A 17 7.24 10.64 -20.77
C GLY A 17 7.40 9.86 -19.46
N LEU A 18 8.34 8.92 -19.37
CA LEU A 18 8.66 8.30 -18.09
C LEU A 18 9.52 9.24 -17.23
N ASP A 19 9.02 9.61 -16.05
CA ASP A 19 9.69 10.58 -15.17
C ASP A 19 10.54 9.95 -14.05
N MET A 20 10.30 8.69 -13.69
CA MET A 20 10.98 8.00 -12.59
C MET A 20 10.84 6.48 -12.74
N THR A 21 11.90 5.73 -12.46
CA THR A 21 11.91 4.25 -12.50
C THR A 21 11.84 3.66 -11.09
N MET A 22 11.11 2.56 -10.92
CA MET A 22 11.11 1.77 -9.69
C MET A 22 11.67 0.35 -9.92
N PRO A 23 12.48 -0.19 -8.99
CA PRO A 23 13.02 0.42 -7.78
C PRO A 23 14.29 1.26 -8.02
N GLY A 24 14.74 1.35 -9.26
CA GLY A 24 15.92 2.13 -9.68
C GLY A 24 16.93 1.26 -10.42
N ASP A 25 17.21 0.07 -9.89
CA ASP A 25 18.00 -0.95 -10.58
C ASP A 25 17.16 -1.76 -11.59
N ILE A 26 17.82 -2.40 -12.57
CA ILE A 26 17.15 -3.24 -13.58
C ILE A 26 16.76 -4.61 -12.97
N SER A 27 17.55 -5.07 -12.00
CA SER A 27 17.24 -6.21 -11.14
C SER A 27 17.84 -5.96 -9.76
N LEU A 28 17.26 -6.60 -8.74
CA LEU A 28 17.59 -6.40 -7.33
C LEU A 28 19.11 -6.45 -7.08
N GLY A 29 19.66 -5.36 -6.58
CA GLY A 29 21.06 -5.23 -6.18
C GLY A 29 22.06 -5.23 -7.35
N SER A 30 21.61 -5.11 -8.60
CA SER A 30 22.51 -5.20 -9.76
C SER A 30 23.44 -3.98 -9.90
N GLY A 31 23.07 -2.84 -9.33
CA GLY A 31 23.76 -1.56 -9.56
C GLY A 31 23.64 -1.03 -11.00
N THR A 32 22.93 -1.75 -11.88
CA THR A 32 22.64 -1.33 -13.26
C THR A 32 21.29 -0.64 -13.32
N THR A 33 21.16 0.45 -14.08
CA THR A 33 19.95 1.30 -14.07
C THR A 33 19.71 1.97 -15.42
N TYR A 34 18.45 2.16 -15.79
CA TYR A 34 18.09 2.98 -16.96
C TYR A 34 18.21 4.49 -16.68
N PHE A 35 17.92 4.94 -15.45
CA PHE A 35 17.79 6.37 -15.11
C PHE A 35 18.98 6.96 -14.33
N GLY A 36 19.97 6.15 -13.94
CA GLY A 36 21.25 6.63 -13.40
C GLY A 36 22.28 6.97 -14.49
N SER A 37 23.45 6.33 -14.46
CA SER A 37 24.56 6.64 -15.40
C SER A 37 24.16 6.53 -16.88
N ASN A 38 23.22 5.64 -17.22
CA ASN A 38 22.73 5.49 -18.59
C ASN A 38 21.92 6.72 -19.07
N LEU A 39 21.18 7.39 -18.17
CA LEU A 39 20.47 8.62 -18.51
C LEU A 39 21.46 9.77 -18.69
N VAL A 40 22.47 9.88 -17.82
CA VAL A 40 23.56 10.86 -17.97
C VAL A 40 24.24 10.70 -19.35
N ASN A 41 24.55 9.47 -19.75
CA ASN A 41 25.12 9.19 -21.07
C ASN A 41 24.15 9.54 -22.22
N SER A 42 22.85 9.32 -22.03
CA SER A 42 21.82 9.65 -23.02
C SER A 42 21.70 11.18 -23.22
N VAL A 43 21.87 11.97 -22.16
CA VAL A 43 21.91 13.43 -22.25
C VAL A 43 23.19 13.91 -22.93
N ASN A 44 24.35 13.40 -22.50
CA ASN A 44 25.66 13.77 -23.07
C ASN A 44 25.77 13.42 -24.57
N SER A 45 25.09 12.35 -25.01
CA SER A 45 25.02 11.94 -26.41
C SER A 45 23.92 12.64 -27.22
N GLY A 46 23.11 13.51 -26.59
CA GLY A 46 22.03 14.25 -27.24
C GLY A 46 20.77 13.42 -27.53
N GLN A 47 20.70 12.16 -27.08
CA GLN A 47 19.51 11.32 -27.24
C GLN A 47 18.34 11.78 -26.35
N VAL A 48 18.64 12.44 -25.23
CA VAL A 48 17.66 13.09 -24.35
C VAL A 48 18.08 14.55 -24.19
N SER A 49 17.15 15.49 -24.40
CA SER A 49 17.45 16.91 -24.22
C SER A 49 17.53 17.29 -22.74
N GLN A 50 18.35 18.30 -22.40
CA GLN A 50 18.37 18.86 -21.04
C GLN A 50 16.98 19.32 -20.60
N SER A 51 16.20 19.93 -21.50
CA SER A 51 14.82 20.33 -21.24
C SER A 51 13.89 19.16 -20.85
N ARG A 52 14.17 17.93 -21.32
CA ARG A 52 13.40 16.73 -20.91
C ARG A 52 13.73 16.33 -19.47
N ILE A 53 14.99 16.52 -19.06
CA ILE A 53 15.43 16.33 -17.67
C ILE A 53 14.81 17.39 -16.76
N ASP A 54 14.76 18.63 -17.20
CA ASP A 54 14.14 19.71 -16.44
C ASP A 54 12.63 19.46 -16.26
N ASP A 55 11.92 18.98 -17.30
CA ASP A 55 10.50 18.63 -17.20
C ASP A 55 10.23 17.47 -16.24
N LEU A 56 10.98 16.35 -16.32
CA LEU A 56 10.77 15.22 -15.40
C LEU A 56 11.09 15.61 -13.95
N ALA A 57 12.16 16.39 -13.72
CA ALA A 57 12.54 16.85 -12.39
C ALA A 57 11.48 17.81 -11.84
N THR A 58 10.97 18.71 -12.67
CA THR A 58 9.91 19.65 -12.31
C THR A 58 8.64 18.91 -11.88
N ARG A 59 8.23 17.85 -12.60
CA ARG A 59 7.03 17.06 -12.25
C ARG A 59 7.16 16.36 -10.90
N VAL A 60 8.35 15.82 -10.60
CA VAL A 60 8.63 15.18 -9.31
C VAL A 60 8.64 16.23 -8.19
N LEU A 61 9.35 17.33 -8.37
CA LEU A 61 9.45 18.40 -7.37
C LEU A 61 8.13 19.13 -7.16
N ALA A 62 7.30 19.29 -8.19
CA ALA A 62 5.99 19.93 -8.06
C ALA A 62 5.10 19.20 -7.05
N ALA A 63 5.08 17.87 -7.07
CA ALA A 63 4.33 17.09 -6.07
C ALA A 63 4.92 17.24 -4.65
N TRP A 64 6.25 17.31 -4.55
CA TRP A 64 6.96 17.52 -3.28
C TRP A 64 6.63 18.89 -2.66
N TYR A 65 6.68 19.96 -3.45
CA TYR A 65 6.27 21.31 -3.03
C TYR A 65 4.77 21.42 -2.75
N LEU A 66 3.91 20.78 -3.54
CA LEU A 66 2.46 20.79 -3.32
C LEU A 66 2.09 20.25 -1.94
N LEU A 67 2.82 19.24 -1.46
CA LEU A 67 2.63 18.65 -0.14
C LEU A 67 3.37 19.42 0.97
N GLY A 68 4.03 20.54 0.66
CA GLY A 68 4.78 21.35 1.61
C GLY A 68 6.00 20.62 2.19
N GLN A 69 6.57 19.67 1.46
CA GLN A 69 7.70 18.89 1.97
C GLN A 69 9.00 19.70 2.05
N ASP A 70 9.02 20.90 1.49
CA ASP A 70 10.12 21.85 1.50
C ASP A 70 10.27 22.64 2.80
N SER A 71 9.25 22.64 3.67
CA SER A 71 9.29 23.39 4.92
C SER A 71 8.47 22.72 6.03
N GLY A 72 9.13 22.36 7.13
CA GLY A 72 8.46 21.87 8.34
C GLY A 72 7.83 20.48 8.22
N TYR A 73 8.16 19.70 7.18
CA TYR A 73 7.66 18.35 7.00
C TYR A 73 8.33 17.36 7.96
N PRO A 74 7.59 16.38 8.53
CA PRO A 74 8.19 15.38 9.41
C PRO A 74 9.32 14.61 8.72
N SER A 75 10.41 14.39 9.43
CA SER A 75 11.51 13.57 8.93
C SER A 75 11.05 12.13 8.70
N VAL A 76 11.60 11.50 7.66
CA VAL A 76 11.45 10.06 7.43
C VAL A 76 11.94 9.28 8.66
N ASN A 77 11.30 8.16 8.95
CA ASN A 77 11.51 7.38 10.18
C ASN A 77 11.36 5.86 9.94
N PHE A 78 11.61 5.44 8.70
CA PHE A 78 11.46 4.06 8.24
C PHE A 78 12.50 3.74 7.16
N ASP A 79 13.10 2.57 7.26
CA ASP A 79 13.96 1.92 6.27
C ASP A 79 13.33 0.57 5.88
N SER A 80 12.91 0.47 4.61
CA SER A 80 12.32 -0.73 4.05
C SER A 80 13.32 -1.87 3.85
N TRP A 81 14.62 -1.57 3.77
CA TRP A 81 15.68 -2.54 3.51
C TRP A 81 16.21 -3.21 4.78
N ASN A 82 16.01 -2.56 5.93
CA ASN A 82 16.39 -3.09 7.23
C ASN A 82 15.28 -2.85 8.26
N ILE A 83 14.41 -3.84 8.46
CA ILE A 83 13.30 -3.74 9.42
C ILE A 83 13.76 -3.56 10.87
N ASN A 84 14.99 -3.98 11.20
CA ASN A 84 15.57 -3.86 12.54
C ASN A 84 16.44 -2.61 12.70
N ASP A 85 16.42 -1.69 11.72
CA ASP A 85 17.18 -0.46 11.84
C ASP A 85 16.67 0.38 13.01
N SER A 86 17.58 0.89 13.83
CA SER A 86 17.29 1.83 14.92
C SER A 86 16.59 3.11 14.44
N PHE A 87 16.69 3.43 13.15
CA PHE A 87 15.97 4.50 12.47
C PHE A 87 14.46 4.27 12.40
N ASN A 88 14.01 3.01 12.46
CA ASN A 88 12.60 2.64 12.43
C ASN A 88 11.92 2.98 13.75
N LYS A 89 11.20 4.10 13.78
CA LYS A 89 10.57 4.60 15.03
C LYS A 89 9.20 3.98 15.32
N HIS A 90 8.64 3.21 14.39
CA HIS A 90 7.32 2.56 14.51
C HIS A 90 6.23 3.48 15.08
N ILE A 91 6.15 4.71 14.57
CA ILE A 91 5.17 5.71 15.03
C ILE A 91 3.74 5.20 14.75
N ASP A 92 2.87 5.25 15.76
CA ASP A 92 1.46 4.92 15.59
C ASP A 92 0.74 6.02 14.80
N VAL A 93 0.24 5.66 13.62
CA VAL A 93 -0.47 6.53 12.68
C VAL A 93 -1.93 6.11 12.47
N GLN A 94 -2.47 5.24 13.35
CA GLN A 94 -3.78 4.62 13.14
C GLN A 94 -4.96 5.47 13.59
N GLY A 95 -4.80 6.33 14.61
CA GLY A 95 -5.89 7.15 15.15
C GLY A 95 -7.18 6.35 15.39
N ASP A 96 -8.27 6.80 14.77
CA ASP A 96 -9.58 6.15 14.80
C ASP A 96 -9.93 5.41 13.48
N HIS A 97 -8.96 5.15 12.59
CA HIS A 97 -9.17 4.53 11.28
C HIS A 97 -9.97 3.22 11.35
N LYS A 98 -9.87 2.46 12.45
CA LYS A 98 -10.65 1.24 12.72
C LYS A 98 -12.17 1.46 12.56
N THR A 99 -12.67 2.64 12.90
CA THR A 99 -14.09 2.99 12.80
C THR A 99 -14.50 3.08 11.33
N LEU A 100 -13.73 3.84 10.53
CA LEU A 100 -13.97 3.99 9.10
C LEU A 100 -13.80 2.67 8.35
N ILE A 101 -12.75 1.90 8.64
CA ILE A 101 -12.52 0.57 8.06
C ILE A 101 -13.71 -0.36 8.32
N ARG A 102 -14.27 -0.34 9.55
CA ARG A 102 -15.45 -1.14 9.89
C ARG A 102 -16.68 -0.70 9.10
N THR A 103 -16.89 0.61 8.93
CA THR A 103 -17.99 1.14 8.12
C THR A 103 -17.87 0.71 6.66
N ILE A 104 -16.67 0.84 6.07
CA ILE A 104 -16.40 0.42 4.69
C ILE A 104 -16.61 -1.10 4.55
N GLY A 105 -16.06 -1.91 5.45
CA GLY A 105 -16.22 -3.36 5.42
C GLY A 105 -17.69 -3.81 5.50
N ALA A 106 -18.50 -3.15 6.33
CA ALA A 106 -19.93 -3.40 6.40
C ALA A 106 -20.66 -3.00 5.11
N ALA A 107 -20.34 -1.83 4.54
CA ALA A 107 -20.96 -1.32 3.31
C ALA A 107 -20.57 -2.11 2.05
N SER A 108 -19.37 -2.70 2.02
CA SER A 108 -18.87 -3.50 0.89
C SER A 108 -19.44 -4.92 0.85
N THR A 109 -20.18 -5.35 1.87
CA THR A 109 -20.76 -6.71 1.91
C THR A 109 -22.03 -6.78 1.04
N VAL A 110 -22.13 -7.79 0.17
CA VAL A 110 -23.29 -8.01 -0.68
C VAL A 110 -24.11 -9.21 -0.19
N LEU A 111 -25.40 -8.99 0.11
CA LEU A 111 -26.33 -10.05 0.50
C LEU A 111 -26.86 -10.77 -0.76
N LEU A 112 -26.27 -11.91 -1.09
CA LEU A 112 -26.64 -12.67 -2.31
C LEU A 112 -27.96 -13.45 -2.16
N LYS A 113 -28.30 -13.91 -0.96
CA LYS A 113 -29.48 -14.74 -0.71
C LYS A 113 -30.03 -14.51 0.69
N ASN A 114 -31.33 -14.23 0.78
CA ASN A 114 -32.07 -14.14 2.03
C ASN A 114 -33.47 -14.73 1.86
N LYS A 115 -33.62 -16.03 2.11
CA LYS A 115 -34.92 -16.72 2.02
C LYS A 115 -35.62 -16.67 3.39
N ASN A 116 -36.93 -16.44 3.38
CA ASN A 116 -37.77 -16.43 4.60
C ASN A 116 -37.30 -15.43 5.67
N SER A 117 -36.69 -14.31 5.27
CA SER A 117 -36.16 -13.30 6.19
C SER A 117 -35.21 -13.89 7.25
N ALA A 118 -34.34 -14.81 6.84
CA ALA A 118 -33.35 -15.45 7.72
C ALA A 118 -32.39 -14.43 8.36
N LEU A 119 -32.10 -13.32 7.66
CA LEU A 119 -31.38 -12.16 8.19
C LEU A 119 -32.30 -10.91 8.22
N PRO A 120 -32.09 -9.97 9.18
CA PRO A 120 -31.05 -9.99 10.22
C PRO A 120 -31.31 -11.00 11.33
N LEU A 121 -30.25 -11.51 11.95
CA LEU A 121 -30.38 -12.31 13.16
C LEU A 121 -30.99 -11.43 14.26
N LYS A 122 -31.99 -11.96 14.96
CA LYS A 122 -32.59 -11.31 16.14
C LYS A 122 -31.75 -11.66 17.37
N THR A 123 -32.31 -12.44 18.28
CA THR A 123 -31.65 -12.85 19.54
C THR A 123 -31.69 -14.37 19.69
N PRO A 124 -30.95 -15.13 18.86
CA PRO A 124 -30.91 -16.58 19.01
C PRO A 124 -30.30 -16.97 20.36
N SER A 125 -30.93 -17.93 21.04
CA SER A 125 -30.42 -18.50 22.29
C SER A 125 -29.15 -19.31 22.10
N THR A 126 -29.01 -19.96 20.92
CA THR A 126 -27.85 -20.75 20.53
C THR A 126 -27.44 -20.43 19.09
N ILE A 127 -26.14 -20.23 18.87
CA ILE A 127 -25.54 -20.08 17.54
C ILE A 127 -24.30 -20.97 17.42
N ALA A 128 -24.18 -21.69 16.31
CA ALA A 128 -22.97 -22.42 15.96
C ALA A 128 -22.23 -21.62 14.88
N VAL A 129 -20.97 -21.26 15.14
CA VAL A 129 -20.10 -20.59 14.16
C VAL A 129 -19.10 -21.61 13.64
N ILE A 130 -19.18 -21.96 12.37
CA ILE A 130 -18.44 -23.06 11.74
C ILE A 130 -17.77 -22.54 10.46
N GLY A 131 -16.54 -23.01 10.19
CA GLY A 131 -15.76 -22.67 9.01
C GLY A 131 -14.33 -22.26 9.36
N ASN A 132 -13.38 -22.47 8.45
CA ASN A 132 -11.97 -22.12 8.67
C ASN A 132 -11.79 -20.63 8.91
N ASP A 133 -12.53 -19.80 8.17
CA ASP A 133 -12.47 -18.33 8.27
C ASP A 133 -13.21 -17.76 9.50
N ALA A 134 -13.90 -18.59 10.28
CA ALA A 134 -14.49 -18.17 11.54
C ALA A 134 -13.43 -17.97 12.64
N GLY A 135 -12.30 -18.67 12.53
CA GLY A 135 -11.20 -18.65 13.48
C GLY A 135 -10.17 -17.54 13.22
N PRO A 136 -9.13 -17.42 14.05
CA PRO A 136 -7.97 -16.59 13.75
C PRO A 136 -7.32 -16.99 12.44
N ASN A 137 -7.04 -15.98 11.64
CA ASN A 137 -6.22 -16.17 10.46
C ASN A 137 -4.81 -16.57 10.93
N SER A 138 -4.44 -17.83 10.74
CA SER A 138 -3.14 -18.39 11.13
C SER A 138 -2.00 -17.86 10.27
N LYS A 139 -2.34 -17.25 9.13
CA LYS A 139 -1.42 -16.53 8.27
C LYS A 139 -1.88 -15.08 8.27
N ALA A 140 -1.37 -14.24 9.18
CA ALA A 140 -1.46 -12.79 9.02
C ALA A 140 -1.33 -12.45 7.53
N GLU A 141 -2.22 -11.61 6.98
CA GLU A 141 -2.40 -11.36 5.54
C GLU A 141 -1.10 -11.63 4.76
N GLN A 142 -1.11 -12.69 3.94
CA GLN A 142 0.09 -13.19 3.30
C GLN A 142 0.73 -12.09 2.43
N PRO A 143 2.06 -12.05 2.32
CA PRO A 143 2.83 -11.02 1.60
C PRO A 143 2.68 -11.05 0.06
N ASN A 144 1.65 -11.72 -0.48
CA ASN A 144 1.44 -11.90 -1.91
C ASN A 144 0.41 -10.93 -2.52
N THR A 145 -0.13 -10.00 -1.74
CA THR A 145 -0.80 -8.81 -2.27
C THR A 145 0.19 -7.63 -2.27
N PRO A 146 0.26 -6.80 -3.33
CA PRO A 146 1.15 -5.63 -3.39
C PRO A 146 0.94 -4.61 -2.25
N THR A 147 -0.17 -4.73 -1.53
CA THR A 147 -0.46 -3.96 -0.32
C THR A 147 0.26 -4.58 0.87
N TRP A 148 1.50 -4.15 1.10
CA TRP A 148 2.31 -4.47 2.28
C TRP A 148 1.73 -3.85 3.55
N SER A 149 0.54 -4.26 3.96
CA SER A 149 -0.04 -3.90 5.25
C SER A 149 -0.06 -5.11 6.16
N THR A 150 0.66 -5.07 7.27
CA THR A 150 0.41 -5.95 8.41
C THR A 150 -0.67 -5.30 9.27
N PRO A 151 -1.90 -5.83 9.34
CA PRO A 151 -2.94 -5.20 10.14
C PRO A 151 -2.63 -5.40 11.63
N TRP A 152 -2.51 -4.30 12.37
CA TRP A 152 -2.27 -4.32 13.83
C TRP A 152 -3.42 -4.94 14.63
N MET A 153 -4.62 -5.06 14.05
CA MET A 153 -5.76 -5.71 14.70
C MET A 153 -6.65 -6.44 13.69
N LEU A 154 -6.45 -7.75 13.55
CA LEU A 154 -7.42 -8.64 12.90
C LEU A 154 -8.45 -9.07 13.95
N SER A 155 -9.73 -8.79 13.70
CA SER A 155 -10.82 -9.35 14.48
C SER A 155 -11.57 -10.39 13.68
N ASN A 156 -11.61 -11.62 14.17
CA ASN A 156 -12.21 -12.73 13.42
C ASN A 156 -13.73 -12.76 13.63
N PRO A 157 -14.49 -13.30 12.65
CA PRO A 157 -15.96 -13.35 12.70
C PRO A 157 -16.52 -13.97 13.98
N ARG A 158 -15.94 -15.07 14.48
CA ARG A 158 -16.40 -15.71 15.73
C ARG A 158 -16.37 -14.77 16.93
N ARG A 159 -15.28 -14.00 17.08
CA ARG A 159 -15.14 -13.05 18.21
C ARG A 159 -16.19 -11.94 18.10
N ARG A 160 -16.40 -11.40 16.89
CA ARG A 160 -17.36 -10.31 16.65
C ARG A 160 -18.81 -10.73 16.87
N VAL A 161 -19.18 -11.93 16.42
CA VAL A 161 -20.52 -12.49 16.67
C VAL A 161 -20.76 -12.65 18.18
N SER A 162 -19.77 -13.17 18.92
CA SER A 162 -19.86 -13.28 20.38
C SER A 162 -20.00 -11.93 21.08
N GLU A 163 -19.21 -10.92 20.67
CA GLU A 163 -19.28 -9.56 21.22
C GLU A 163 -20.67 -8.93 20.98
N GLN A 164 -21.19 -8.99 19.75
CA GLN A 164 -22.49 -8.40 19.41
C GLN A 164 -23.64 -9.08 20.12
N LEU A 165 -23.62 -10.42 20.26
CA LEU A 165 -24.66 -11.14 20.99
C LEU A 165 -24.61 -10.87 22.49
N SER A 166 -23.42 -10.61 23.06
CA SER A 166 -23.28 -10.24 24.47
C SER A 166 -23.84 -8.84 24.78
N GLN A 167 -23.76 -7.91 23.82
CA GLN A 167 -24.30 -6.54 23.96
C GLN A 167 -25.81 -6.46 23.72
N ALA A 168 -26.41 -7.47 23.07
CA ALA A 168 -27.84 -7.54 22.76
C ALA A 168 -28.68 -8.25 23.84
N ARG A 169 -28.05 -8.69 24.94
CA ARG A 169 -28.70 -9.29 26.12
C ARG A 169 -28.78 -8.27 27.24
#